data_AF-A0A7C6TF07-F1
#
_entry.id   AF-A0A7C6TF07-F1
#
_cell.length_a   1.000
_cell.length_b   1.000
_cell.length_c   1.000
_cell.angle_alpha   90.00
_cell.angle_beta   90.00
_cell.angle_gamma   90.00
#
_symmetry.space_group_name_H-M   'P 1'
#
loop_
_entity.id
_entity.type
_entity.pdbx_description
1 polymer ?
#
loop_
_entity_poly.entity_id
_entity_poly.type
_entity_poly.pdbx_seq_one_letter_code
_entity_poly.pdbx_strand_id
1 'polypeptide(L)'
;MAIGPAVIGVRSSDTAFAEMVETWCRPFCTDREPEYILDVALRDGRTAAEIQQVMPEVRVQARDGWFTSDPPLWEAEYRPAERYLRFQAERELFHPAIQPRYLNILLSSLYNSYCEDRQCSPREAYLVHGCGVALGGDGYLFTGPSGAGKTTVASLSPHHTVLNDEVVLMRLADDGVSMAGTPLLGGINRRCNVTVPLKAILLLRHSREPALGEVESKEAYTRFLAQIFDLAPVLSSGAERIRWLSERMDFARGVLERLPCYELAFRPDDSFWPLIKDLA
;
A
#
# COMPACT_ATOMS: atom_id res chain seq x y z
N MET A 1 -11.15 -6.46 8.67
CA MET A 1 -10.01 -5.55 8.96
C MET A 1 -10.29 -4.17 8.36
N ALA A 2 -9.70 -3.12 8.92
CA ALA A 2 -9.87 -1.75 8.45
C ALA A 2 -8.66 -1.28 7.62
N ILE A 3 -8.95 -0.51 6.55
CA ILE A 3 -7.99 0.29 5.80
C ILE A 3 -8.51 1.73 5.85
N GLY A 4 -8.02 2.51 6.81
CA GLY A 4 -8.64 3.78 7.17
C GLY A 4 -10.13 3.60 7.48
N PRO A 5 -11.03 4.34 6.79
CA PRO A 5 -12.47 4.23 7.07
C PRO A 5 -13.10 2.95 6.51
N ALA A 6 -12.50 2.33 5.47
CA ALA A 6 -13.04 1.14 4.82
C ALA A 6 -12.89 -0.10 5.69
N VAL A 7 -13.92 -0.95 5.75
CA VAL A 7 -13.87 -2.25 6.43
C VAL A 7 -14.04 -3.38 5.42
N ILE A 8 -13.03 -4.24 5.33
CA ILE A 8 -13.00 -5.40 4.43
C ILE A 8 -13.01 -6.68 5.28
N GLY A 9 -14.01 -7.53 5.08
CA GLY A 9 -14.05 -8.88 5.64
C GLY A 9 -13.31 -9.83 4.71
N VAL A 10 -12.38 -10.62 5.24
CA VAL A 10 -11.71 -11.70 4.48
C VAL A 10 -12.27 -13.02 4.96
N ARG A 11 -12.78 -13.82 4.03
CA ARG A 11 -13.33 -15.15 4.26
C ARG A 11 -12.51 -16.18 3.51
N SER A 12 -12.34 -17.35 4.10
CA SER A 12 -11.79 -18.52 3.43
C SER A 12 -12.24 -19.78 4.16
N SER A 13 -12.51 -20.85 3.40
CA SER A 13 -12.69 -22.19 3.97
C SER A 13 -11.36 -22.86 4.32
N ASP A 14 -10.23 -22.28 3.88
CA ASP A 14 -8.90 -22.78 4.19
C ASP A 14 -8.43 -22.27 5.55
N THR A 15 -8.31 -23.18 6.52
CA THR A 15 -8.00 -22.81 7.91
C THR A 15 -6.61 -22.21 8.06
N ALA A 16 -5.60 -22.75 7.36
CA ALA A 16 -4.24 -22.23 7.41
C ALA A 16 -4.15 -20.79 6.88
N PHE A 17 -4.81 -20.51 5.75
CA PHE A 17 -4.91 -19.16 5.22
C PHE A 17 -5.67 -18.21 6.15
N ALA A 18 -6.80 -18.67 6.73
CA ALA A 18 -7.58 -17.86 7.65
C ALA A 18 -6.78 -17.47 8.90
N GLU A 19 -6.08 -18.41 9.53
CA GLU A 19 -5.20 -18.17 10.68
C GLU A 19 -4.05 -17.21 10.35
N MET A 20 -3.47 -17.38 9.16
CA MET A 20 -2.41 -16.51 8.64
C MET A 20 -2.92 -15.07 8.49
N VAL A 21 -4.08 -14.87 7.86
CA VAL A 21 -4.69 -13.53 7.71
C VAL A 21 -5.06 -12.94 9.06
N GLU A 22 -5.67 -13.72 9.96
CA GLU A 22 -6.02 -13.26 11.31
C GLU A 22 -4.79 -12.76 12.06
N THR A 23 -3.70 -13.55 12.04
CA THR A 23 -2.44 -13.21 12.71
C THR A 23 -1.84 -11.93 12.11
N TRP A 24 -1.80 -11.82 10.78
CA TRP A 24 -1.16 -10.70 10.10
C TRP A 24 -1.92 -9.38 10.20
N CYS A 25 -3.25 -9.48 10.21
CA CYS A 25 -4.14 -8.33 10.19
C CYS A 25 -4.70 -7.98 11.57
N ARG A 26 -4.33 -8.73 12.63
CA ARG A 26 -4.78 -8.51 14.01
C ARG A 26 -4.75 -7.04 14.47
N PRO A 27 -3.69 -6.24 14.24
CA PRO A 27 -3.66 -4.83 14.64
C PRO A 27 -4.71 -3.94 13.92
N PHE A 28 -5.27 -4.45 12.82
CA PHE A 28 -6.24 -3.77 11.96
C PHE A 28 -7.63 -4.41 12.04
N CYS A 29 -7.85 -5.38 12.93
CA CYS A 29 -9.19 -5.90 13.19
C CYS A 29 -10.07 -4.83 13.87
N THR A 30 -11.38 -4.91 13.63
CA THR A 30 -12.38 -3.97 14.14
C THR A 30 -13.70 -4.73 14.27
N ASP A 31 -14.54 -4.31 15.23
CA ASP A 31 -15.88 -4.88 15.44
C ASP A 31 -16.95 -4.29 14.50
N ARG A 32 -16.55 -3.36 13.62
CA ARG A 32 -17.44 -2.82 12.59
C ARG A 32 -17.78 -3.90 11.56
N GLU A 33 -19.05 -3.93 11.14
CA GLU A 33 -19.50 -4.79 10.04
C GLU A 33 -18.70 -4.52 8.75
N PRO A 34 -18.29 -5.55 8.01
CA PRO A 34 -17.56 -5.38 6.76
C PRO A 34 -18.45 -4.79 5.67
N GLU A 35 -17.94 -3.78 4.99
CA GLU A 35 -18.61 -3.14 3.85
C GLU A 35 -18.31 -3.85 2.54
N TYR A 36 -17.14 -4.49 2.46
CA TYR A 36 -16.71 -5.33 1.36
C TYR A 36 -16.32 -6.71 1.87
N ILE A 37 -16.57 -7.73 1.06
CA ILE A 37 -16.15 -9.10 1.33
C ILE A 37 -15.13 -9.53 0.27
N LEU A 38 -13.97 -9.98 0.74
CA LEU A 38 -13.00 -10.76 -0.03
C LEU A 38 -13.17 -12.23 0.37
N ASP A 39 -13.69 -13.06 -0.53
CA ASP A 39 -13.82 -14.50 -0.34
C ASP A 39 -12.73 -15.23 -1.11
N VAL A 40 -11.78 -15.82 -0.38
CA VAL A 40 -10.62 -16.52 -0.93
C VAL A 40 -10.84 -18.02 -0.84
N ALA A 41 -10.90 -18.69 -1.98
CA ALA A 41 -10.90 -20.15 -2.05
C ALA A 41 -9.57 -20.65 -2.63
N LEU A 42 -8.92 -21.55 -1.91
CA LEU A 42 -7.61 -22.08 -2.29
C LEU A 42 -7.74 -23.51 -2.81
N ARG A 43 -6.94 -23.82 -3.82
CA ARG A 43 -6.73 -25.18 -4.32
C ARG A 43 -5.25 -25.52 -4.27
N ASP A 44 -4.94 -26.80 -4.12
CA ASP A 44 -3.58 -27.27 -4.33
C ASP A 44 -3.23 -27.20 -5.82
N GLY A 45 -1.94 -27.04 -6.11
CA GLY A 45 -1.46 -26.80 -7.46
C GLY A 45 0.05 -26.77 -7.47
N ARG A 46 0.62 -25.73 -8.09
CA ARG A 46 2.07 -25.55 -8.16
C ARG A 46 2.68 -25.23 -6.80
N THR A 47 3.93 -25.61 -6.62
CA THR A 47 4.80 -25.13 -5.56
C THR A 47 5.10 -23.64 -5.71
N ALA A 48 5.55 -22.97 -4.65
CA ALA A 48 5.97 -21.57 -4.73
C ALA A 48 7.08 -21.35 -5.78
N ALA A 49 8.02 -22.29 -5.93
CA ALA A 49 9.10 -22.20 -6.92
C ALA A 49 8.58 -22.25 -8.37
N GLU A 50 7.61 -23.12 -8.64
CA GLU A 50 6.96 -23.22 -9.95
C GLU A 50 6.11 -21.98 -10.25
N ILE A 51 5.40 -21.44 -9.26
CA ILE A 51 4.67 -20.16 -9.41
C ILE A 51 5.64 -19.02 -9.73
N GLN A 52 6.81 -18.94 -9.07
CA GLN A 52 7.82 -17.91 -9.36
C GLN A 52 8.33 -17.96 -10.79
N GLN A 53 8.49 -19.16 -11.36
CA GLN A 53 8.92 -19.34 -12.74
C GLN A 53 7.86 -18.85 -13.74
N VAL A 54 6.58 -19.09 -13.45
CA VAL A 54 5.47 -18.73 -14.33
C VAL A 54 5.04 -17.27 -14.17
N MET A 55 5.23 -16.66 -12.98
CA MET A 55 4.75 -15.31 -12.66
C MET A 55 5.08 -14.22 -13.71
N PRO A 56 6.29 -14.16 -14.29
CA PRO A 56 6.63 -13.14 -15.29
C PRO A 56 5.83 -13.26 -16.59
N GLU A 57 5.27 -14.44 -16.88
CA GLU A 57 4.49 -14.72 -18.09
C GLU A 57 2.99 -14.52 -17.89
N VAL A 58 2.55 -14.35 -16.64
CA VAL A 58 1.13 -14.25 -16.27
C VAL A 58 0.49 -13.05 -16.95
N ARG A 59 -0.59 -13.32 -17.70
CA ARG A 59 -1.45 -12.30 -18.30
C ARG A 59 -2.80 -12.30 -17.61
N VAL A 60 -3.35 -11.11 -17.40
CA VAL A 60 -4.71 -10.96 -16.85
C VAL A 60 -5.69 -10.75 -17.99
N GLN A 61 -6.73 -11.56 -18.03
CA GLN A 61 -7.88 -11.39 -18.90
C GLN A 61 -9.06 -10.91 -18.06
N ALA A 62 -9.83 -9.95 -18.58
CA ALA A 62 -10.99 -9.39 -17.89
C ALA A 62 -12.21 -9.38 -18.80
N ARG A 63 -13.35 -9.86 -18.30
CA ARG A 63 -14.62 -9.88 -19.03
C ARG A 63 -15.81 -9.89 -18.07
N ASP A 64 -16.71 -8.92 -18.19
CA ASP A 64 -18.02 -8.91 -17.50
C ASP A 64 -17.97 -9.19 -15.99
N GLY A 65 -17.03 -8.57 -15.26
CA GLY A 65 -16.87 -8.80 -13.81
C GLY A 65 -15.91 -9.95 -13.44
N TRP A 66 -15.49 -10.75 -14.42
CA TRP A 66 -14.57 -11.86 -14.25
C TRP A 66 -13.16 -11.49 -14.65
N PHE A 67 -12.19 -11.98 -13.88
CA PHE A 67 -10.75 -11.82 -14.11
C PHE A 67 -10.10 -13.19 -14.04
N THR A 68 -9.24 -13.51 -14.97
CA THR A 68 -8.50 -14.78 -14.97
C THR A 68 -7.04 -14.55 -15.31
N SER A 69 -6.18 -15.42 -14.79
CA SER A 69 -4.78 -15.46 -15.18
C SER A 69 -4.55 -16.49 -16.29
N ASP A 70 -3.61 -16.20 -17.19
CA ASP A 70 -3.05 -17.17 -18.13
C ASP A 70 -1.51 -17.18 -17.97
N PRO A 71 -0.88 -18.28 -17.52
CA PRO A 71 -1.49 -19.57 -17.15
C PRO A 71 -2.46 -19.50 -15.94
N PRO A 72 -3.35 -20.50 -15.75
CA PRO A 72 -4.47 -20.44 -14.79
C PRO A 72 -4.05 -20.68 -13.33
N LEU A 73 -3.33 -19.72 -12.76
CA LEU A 73 -2.99 -19.63 -11.34
C LEU A 73 -4.18 -19.17 -10.48
N TRP A 74 -5.01 -18.26 -10.99
CA TRP A 74 -6.14 -17.71 -10.28
C TRP A 74 -7.26 -17.21 -11.20
N GLU A 75 -8.46 -17.12 -10.63
CA GLU A 75 -9.61 -16.46 -11.22
C GLU A 75 -10.34 -15.66 -10.13
N ALA A 76 -11.00 -14.58 -10.54
CA ALA A 76 -11.72 -13.71 -9.64
C ALA A 76 -13.05 -13.30 -10.26
N GLU A 77 -14.07 -13.16 -9.43
CA GLU A 77 -15.38 -12.61 -9.79
C GLU A 77 -15.67 -11.44 -8.85
N TYR A 78 -15.79 -10.24 -9.42
CA TYR A 78 -16.19 -9.06 -8.66
C TYR A 78 -17.65 -8.71 -8.95
N ARG A 79 -18.45 -8.61 -7.88
CA ARG A 79 -19.87 -8.24 -7.91
C ARG A 79 -20.04 -6.90 -7.21
N PRO A 80 -20.02 -5.77 -7.95
CA PRO A 80 -20.03 -4.43 -7.34
C PRO A 80 -21.28 -4.16 -6.50
N ALA A 81 -22.45 -4.57 -7.00
CA ALA A 81 -23.73 -4.38 -6.30
C ALA A 81 -23.78 -5.10 -4.94
N GLU A 82 -23.02 -6.18 -4.79
CA GLU A 82 -22.90 -6.96 -3.55
C GLU A 82 -21.65 -6.57 -2.73
N ARG A 83 -20.79 -5.68 -3.26
CA ARG A 83 -19.47 -5.36 -2.68
C ARG A 83 -18.65 -6.61 -2.37
N TYR A 84 -18.73 -7.60 -3.26
CA TYR A 84 -18.21 -8.94 -3.06
C TYR A 84 -17.16 -9.28 -4.11
N LEU A 85 -15.99 -9.72 -3.68
CA LEU A 85 -14.92 -10.23 -4.53
C LEU A 85 -14.63 -11.67 -4.17
N ARG A 86 -14.96 -12.61 -5.07
CA ARG A 86 -14.51 -13.99 -4.97
C ARG A 86 -13.15 -14.11 -5.66
N PHE A 87 -12.19 -14.75 -5.01
CA PHE A 87 -10.86 -15.01 -5.53
C PHE A 87 -10.49 -16.47 -5.34
N GLN A 88 -10.40 -17.22 -6.44
CA GLN A 88 -10.00 -18.62 -6.44
C GLN A 88 -8.57 -18.72 -6.94
N ALA A 89 -7.68 -19.36 -6.19
CA ALA A 89 -6.26 -19.40 -6.54
C ALA A 89 -5.56 -20.68 -6.08
N GLU A 90 -4.44 -20.99 -6.74
CA GLU A 90 -3.47 -21.94 -6.20
C GLU A 90 -2.90 -21.44 -4.87
N ARG A 91 -2.86 -22.32 -3.86
CA ARG A 91 -2.49 -22.01 -2.47
C ARG A 91 -1.17 -21.23 -2.36
N GLU A 92 -0.16 -21.69 -3.06
CA GLU A 92 1.20 -21.15 -2.98
C GLU A 92 1.31 -19.73 -3.57
N LEU A 93 0.27 -19.20 -4.21
CA LEU A 93 0.21 -17.79 -4.64
C LEU A 93 0.33 -16.81 -3.47
N PHE A 94 -0.08 -17.22 -2.27
CA PHE A 94 0.03 -16.43 -1.05
C PHE A 94 1.29 -16.72 -0.23
N HIS A 95 2.20 -17.57 -0.74
CA HIS A 95 3.45 -17.86 -0.08
C HIS A 95 4.32 -16.59 0.03
N PRO A 96 5.00 -16.32 1.16
CA PRO A 96 5.75 -15.07 1.38
C PRO A 96 6.84 -14.76 0.34
N ALA A 97 7.35 -15.78 -0.35
CA ALA A 97 8.35 -15.65 -1.40
C ALA A 97 7.78 -15.20 -2.76
N ILE A 98 6.46 -15.19 -2.95
CA ILE A 98 5.83 -14.74 -4.19
C ILE A 98 5.73 -13.22 -4.22
N GLN A 99 6.17 -12.63 -5.32
CA GLN A 99 5.99 -11.22 -5.64
C GLN A 99 5.34 -11.08 -7.03
N PRO A 100 4.37 -10.16 -7.21
CA PRO A 100 3.82 -9.24 -6.19
C PRO A 100 2.91 -9.96 -5.16
N ARG A 101 2.73 -9.35 -3.99
CA ARG A 101 1.85 -9.90 -2.94
C ARG A 101 0.37 -9.76 -3.31
N TYR A 102 -0.27 -10.85 -3.71
CA TYR A 102 -1.67 -10.83 -4.17
C TYR A 102 -2.67 -10.35 -3.12
N LEU A 103 -2.49 -10.72 -1.83
CA LEU A 103 -3.36 -10.21 -0.77
C LEU A 103 -3.33 -8.67 -0.71
N ASN A 104 -2.15 -8.06 -0.88
CA ASN A 104 -2.06 -6.60 -0.91
C ASN A 104 -2.79 -6.00 -2.10
N ILE A 105 -2.67 -6.62 -3.29
CA ILE A 105 -3.36 -6.17 -4.50
C ILE A 105 -4.87 -6.23 -4.30
N LEU A 106 -5.39 -7.34 -3.79
CA LEU A 106 -6.83 -7.54 -3.55
C LEU A 106 -7.38 -6.53 -2.55
N LEU A 107 -6.70 -6.36 -1.41
CA LEU A 107 -7.10 -5.40 -0.37
C LEU A 107 -7.04 -3.95 -0.87
N SER A 108 -6.00 -3.59 -1.62
CA SER A 108 -5.86 -2.25 -2.20
C SER A 108 -6.94 -1.98 -3.25
N SER A 109 -7.27 -2.98 -4.08
CA SER A 109 -8.31 -2.87 -5.11
C SER A 109 -9.70 -2.71 -4.50
N LEU A 110 -9.98 -3.41 -3.39
CA LEU A 110 -11.22 -3.25 -2.63
C LEU A 110 -11.30 -1.90 -1.92
N TYR A 111 -10.21 -1.43 -1.31
CA TYR A 111 -10.14 -0.06 -0.76
C TYR A 111 -10.40 0.99 -1.85
N ASN A 112 -9.83 0.80 -3.04
CA ASN A 112 -10.08 1.70 -4.15
C ASN A 112 -11.50 1.59 -4.69
N SER A 113 -12.14 0.43 -4.63
CA SER A 113 -13.57 0.31 -4.97
C SER A 113 -14.45 1.02 -3.92
N TYR A 114 -14.13 0.87 -2.64
CA TYR A 114 -14.81 1.56 -1.54
C TYR A 114 -14.86 3.09 -1.72
N CYS A 115 -13.72 3.69 -2.04
CA CYS A 115 -13.67 5.14 -2.21
C CYS A 115 -14.41 5.61 -3.49
N GLU A 116 -14.68 4.72 -4.46
CA GLU A 116 -15.44 5.03 -5.67
C GLU A 116 -16.93 5.02 -5.35
N ASP A 117 -17.38 3.97 -4.66
CA ASP A 117 -18.76 3.83 -4.16
C ASP A 117 -19.20 5.02 -3.29
N ARG A 118 -18.27 5.58 -2.51
CA ARG A 118 -18.53 6.73 -1.64
C ARG A 118 -18.61 8.06 -2.40
N GLN A 119 -18.33 8.08 -3.71
CA GLN A 119 -18.27 9.28 -4.55
C GLN A 119 -17.44 10.40 -3.92
N CYS A 120 -16.40 10.05 -3.15
CA CYS A 120 -15.49 11.03 -2.57
C CYS A 120 -14.59 11.55 -3.69
N SER A 121 -15.07 12.55 -4.45
CA SER A 121 -14.30 13.23 -5.48
C SER A 121 -14.22 14.73 -5.14
N PRO A 122 -13.01 15.29 -4.98
CA PRO A 122 -11.73 14.59 -4.99
C PRO A 122 -11.59 13.67 -3.77
N ARG A 123 -10.89 12.54 -3.93
CA ARG A 123 -10.55 11.68 -2.79
C ARG A 123 -9.60 12.42 -1.86
N GLU A 124 -9.89 12.37 -0.58
CA GLU A 124 -8.99 12.92 0.42
C GLU A 124 -7.82 11.98 0.73
N ALA A 125 -7.96 10.66 0.51
CA ALA A 125 -6.97 9.69 0.95
C ALA A 125 -6.51 8.67 -0.11
N TYR A 126 -5.20 8.46 -0.18
CA TYR A 126 -4.52 7.60 -1.14
C TYR A 126 -3.56 6.61 -0.48
N LEU A 127 -3.47 5.43 -1.07
CA LEU A 127 -2.42 4.46 -0.75
C LEU A 127 -1.12 4.91 -1.40
N VAL A 128 -0.08 5.07 -0.59
CA VAL A 128 1.23 5.54 -1.01
C VAL A 128 2.28 4.51 -0.64
N HIS A 129 3.05 4.10 -1.65
CA HIS A 129 4.21 3.23 -1.49
C HIS A 129 5.28 3.94 -0.68
N GLY A 130 5.66 3.38 0.46
CA GLY A 130 6.53 4.06 1.40
C GLY A 130 6.63 3.37 2.73
N CYS A 131 7.69 3.71 3.47
CA CYS A 131 7.83 3.40 4.87
C CYS A 131 7.39 4.62 5.69
N GLY A 132 6.31 4.49 6.45
CA GLY A 132 5.86 5.52 7.38
C GLY A 132 6.40 5.25 8.77
N VAL A 133 7.09 6.22 9.37
CA VAL A 133 7.61 6.13 10.73
C VAL A 133 7.13 7.32 11.55
N ALA A 134 6.66 7.06 12.77
CA ALA A 134 6.27 8.10 13.72
C ALA A 134 7.40 8.34 14.74
N LEU A 135 7.81 9.60 14.86
CA LEU A 135 8.82 10.12 15.77
C LEU A 135 8.21 11.30 16.53
N GLY A 136 8.17 11.25 17.86
CA GLY A 136 7.65 12.36 18.68
C GLY A 136 6.15 12.65 18.51
N GLY A 137 5.38 11.75 17.91
CA GLY A 137 3.97 11.97 17.56
C GLY A 137 3.75 12.43 16.10
N ASP A 138 4.83 12.78 15.42
CA ASP A 138 4.84 13.23 14.03
C ASP A 138 5.28 12.13 13.06
N GLY A 139 4.67 12.10 11.88
CA GLY A 139 4.96 11.15 10.83
C GLY A 139 6.02 11.64 9.84
N TYR A 140 6.84 10.72 9.37
CA TYR A 140 7.82 10.91 8.31
C TYR A 140 7.65 9.81 7.27
N LEU A 141 7.45 10.20 6.01
CA LEU A 141 7.31 9.27 4.90
C LEU A 141 8.65 9.08 4.19
N PHE A 142 9.20 7.88 4.25
CA PHE A 142 10.37 7.48 3.49
C PHE A 142 9.93 6.76 2.23
N THR A 143 10.19 7.33 1.06
CA THR A 143 9.65 6.80 -0.19
C THR A 143 10.66 6.85 -1.33
N GLY A 144 10.41 6.03 -2.35
CA GLY A 144 11.31 5.82 -3.48
C GLY A 144 11.04 4.48 -4.16
N PRO A 145 11.66 4.23 -5.33
CA PRO A 145 11.46 3.02 -6.11
C PRO A 145 11.74 1.73 -5.31
N SER A 146 11.29 0.59 -5.82
CA SER A 146 11.66 -0.70 -5.23
C SER A 146 13.19 -0.82 -5.13
N GLY A 147 13.68 -1.33 -4.00
CA GLY A 147 15.12 -1.36 -3.69
C GLY A 147 15.72 -0.05 -3.14
N ALA A 148 14.95 1.04 -3.01
CA ALA A 148 15.44 2.30 -2.41
C ALA A 148 15.74 2.20 -0.90
N GLY A 149 15.33 1.10 -0.24
CA GLY A 149 15.67 0.81 1.16
C GLY A 149 14.62 1.22 2.20
N LYS A 150 13.34 1.29 1.82
CA LYS A 150 12.19 1.50 2.72
C LYS A 150 12.15 0.48 3.88
N THR A 151 12.32 -0.80 3.57
CA THR A 151 12.41 -1.87 4.57
C THR A 151 13.65 -1.71 5.46
N THR A 152 14.77 -1.22 4.90
CA THR A 152 15.98 -0.92 5.67
C THR A 152 15.72 0.18 6.69
N VAL A 153 15.04 1.27 6.31
CA VAL A 153 14.60 2.32 7.24
C VAL A 153 13.75 1.72 8.36
N ALA A 154 12.76 0.90 8.03
CA ALA A 154 11.89 0.27 9.03
C ALA A 154 12.67 -0.60 10.04
N SER A 155 13.67 -1.35 9.57
CA SER A 155 14.57 -2.14 10.42
C SER A 155 15.45 -1.27 11.33
N LEU A 156 15.90 -0.12 10.82
CA LEU A 156 16.72 0.88 11.54
C LEU A 156 15.88 1.84 12.39
N SER A 157 14.61 1.51 12.62
CA SER A 157 13.67 2.29 13.44
C SER A 157 13.22 1.53 14.70
N PRO A 158 14.10 0.85 15.48
CA PRO A 158 13.65 0.00 16.58
C PRO A 158 12.98 0.79 17.72
N HIS A 159 13.37 2.06 17.89
CA HIS A 159 12.83 2.96 18.93
C HIS A 159 11.69 3.86 18.46
N HIS A 160 11.22 3.66 17.23
CA HIS A 160 10.17 4.46 16.62
C HIS A 160 8.99 3.59 16.19
N THR A 161 7.82 4.20 16.06
CA THR A 161 6.61 3.49 15.65
C THR A 161 6.59 3.39 14.13
N VAL A 162 6.85 2.21 13.59
CA VAL A 162 6.69 1.95 12.14
C VAL A 162 5.20 1.71 11.86
N LEU A 163 4.60 2.59 11.07
CA LEU A 163 3.19 2.53 10.66
C LEU A 163 2.98 1.42 9.62
N ASN A 164 3.85 1.39 8.60
CA ASN A 164 3.96 0.34 7.60
C ASN A 164 5.27 0.55 6.82
N ASP A 165 5.92 -0.52 6.35
CA ASP A 165 7.18 -0.47 5.58
C ASP A 165 7.01 -0.62 4.06
N GLU A 166 5.78 -0.78 3.59
CA GLU A 166 5.41 -0.99 2.18
C GLU A 166 4.39 0.04 1.70
N VAL A 167 3.23 0.15 2.38
CA VAL A 167 2.14 1.03 1.97
C VAL A 167 1.52 1.73 3.17
N VAL A 168 1.46 3.05 3.11
CA VAL A 168 0.74 3.89 4.07
C VAL A 168 -0.51 4.47 3.44
N LEU A 169 -1.49 4.81 4.27
CA LEU A 169 -2.64 5.59 3.84
C LEU A 169 -2.37 7.06 4.16
N MET A 170 -2.24 7.90 3.14
CA MET A 170 -2.09 9.34 3.31
C MET A 170 -3.42 10.05 3.06
N ARG A 171 -3.78 10.99 3.92
CA ARG A 171 -4.98 11.82 3.78
C ARG A 171 -4.60 13.29 3.74
N LEU A 172 -5.07 13.99 2.70
CA LEU A 172 -4.98 15.43 2.52
C LEU A 172 -6.32 16.05 2.92
N ALA A 173 -6.28 16.94 3.92
CA ALA A 173 -7.44 17.68 4.40
C ALA A 173 -7.07 19.18 4.57
N ASP A 174 -8.07 20.00 4.90
CA ASP A 174 -7.87 21.44 5.08
C ASP A 174 -6.90 21.78 6.22
N ASP A 175 -6.89 20.96 7.27
CA ASP A 175 -6.05 21.12 8.47
C ASP A 175 -4.63 20.54 8.31
N GLY A 176 -4.34 19.91 7.18
CA GLY A 176 -3.01 19.41 6.85
C GLY A 176 -3.01 18.03 6.20
N VAL A 177 -1.86 17.37 6.29
CA VAL A 177 -1.67 16.02 5.75
C VAL A 177 -1.46 15.06 6.91
N SER A 178 -2.13 13.93 6.87
CA SER A 178 -1.98 12.85 7.85
C SER A 178 -1.59 11.54 7.17
N MET A 179 -0.97 10.65 7.94
CA MET A 179 -0.51 9.35 7.49
C MET A 179 -0.94 8.29 8.49
N ALA A 180 -1.46 7.17 7.99
CA ALA A 180 -1.88 6.02 8.78
C ALA A 180 -1.23 4.73 8.28
N GLY A 181 -1.00 3.80 9.21
CA GLY A 181 -0.61 2.44 8.85
C GLY A 181 -1.74 1.71 8.11
N THR A 182 -1.36 0.70 7.32
CA THR A 182 -2.31 -0.17 6.59
C THR A 182 -2.05 -1.63 6.95
N PRO A 183 -3.03 -2.55 6.76
CA PRO A 183 -2.81 -3.98 6.94
C PRO A 183 -1.95 -4.63 5.84
N LEU A 184 -1.52 -3.86 4.84
CA LEU A 184 -0.80 -4.37 3.68
C LEU A 184 0.59 -4.87 4.09
N LEU A 185 0.93 -6.08 3.64
CA LEU A 185 2.13 -6.79 4.04
C LEU A 185 3.38 -6.15 3.45
N GLY A 186 4.40 -5.91 4.28
CA GLY A 186 5.68 -5.37 3.85
C GLY A 186 6.83 -6.35 4.07
N GLY A 187 8.06 -5.87 3.92
CA GLY A 187 9.28 -6.69 3.98
C GLY A 187 9.51 -7.30 5.36
N ILE A 188 9.47 -6.48 6.42
CA ILE A 188 9.65 -6.95 7.81
C ILE A 188 8.34 -7.02 8.60
N ASN A 189 7.22 -6.65 7.97
CA ASN A 189 5.88 -6.72 8.55
C ASN A 189 5.70 -5.93 9.87
N ARG A 190 6.53 -4.93 10.14
CA ARG A 190 6.30 -3.99 11.25
C ARG A 190 5.23 -2.99 10.83
N ARG A 191 4.07 -3.05 11.49
CA ARG A 191 2.91 -2.22 11.18
C ARG A 191 2.19 -1.80 12.44
N CYS A 192 1.60 -0.61 12.41
CA CYS A 192 0.84 -0.05 13.51
C CYS A 192 -0.38 0.69 12.97
N ASN A 193 -1.56 0.38 13.51
CA ASN A 193 -2.82 1.01 13.12
C ASN A 193 -3.04 2.32 13.89
N VAL A 194 -2.15 3.29 13.65
CA VAL A 194 -2.19 4.64 14.22
C VAL A 194 -2.20 5.65 13.07
N THR A 195 -2.83 6.80 13.30
CA THR A 195 -2.77 7.95 12.39
C THR A 195 -1.97 9.06 13.06
N VAL A 196 -1.06 9.68 12.30
CA VAL A 196 -0.23 10.80 12.76
C VAL A 196 -0.27 11.94 11.75
N PRO A 197 -0.12 13.21 12.17
CA PRO A 197 0.18 14.30 11.23
C PRO A 197 1.49 14.00 10.49
N LEU A 198 1.55 14.24 9.19
CA LEU A 198 2.76 14.05 8.39
C LEU A 198 3.55 15.35 8.40
N LYS A 199 4.85 15.30 8.72
CA LYS A 199 5.73 16.48 8.76
C LYS A 199 6.60 16.64 7.53
N ALA A 200 7.09 15.55 6.95
CA ALA A 200 7.97 15.60 5.79
C ALA A 200 7.89 14.34 4.93
N ILE A 201 8.19 14.52 3.65
CA ILE A 201 8.45 13.44 2.70
C ILE A 201 9.96 13.36 2.45
N LEU A 202 10.51 12.15 2.52
CA LEU A 202 11.93 11.85 2.41
C LEU A 202 12.14 10.90 1.23
N LEU A 203 12.61 11.43 0.12
CA LEU A 203 12.94 10.69 -1.08
C LEU A 203 14.28 9.99 -0.90
N LEU A 204 14.25 8.66 -0.84
CA LEU A 204 15.42 7.85 -0.54
C LEU A 204 16.43 7.82 -1.68
N ARG A 205 17.70 7.99 -1.33
CA ARG A 205 18.87 7.80 -2.21
C ARG A 205 19.97 7.08 -1.45
N HIS A 206 20.55 6.04 -2.03
CA HIS A 206 21.70 5.34 -1.42
C HIS A 206 22.94 6.24 -1.44
N SER A 207 23.64 6.35 -0.30
CA SER A 207 24.88 7.11 -0.13
C SER A 207 25.73 6.52 0.99
N ARG A 208 27.04 6.80 0.99
CA ARG A 208 27.93 6.49 2.13
C ARG A 208 27.93 7.58 3.20
N GLU A 209 27.60 8.80 2.79
CA GLU A 209 27.52 9.98 3.64
C GLU A 209 26.04 10.36 3.78
N PRO A 210 25.47 10.22 4.99
CA PRO A 210 24.11 10.62 5.26
C PRO A 210 23.97 12.13 5.09
N ALA A 211 22.97 12.55 4.31
CA ALA A 211 22.69 13.97 4.10
C ALA A 211 21.21 14.17 3.80
N LEU A 212 20.70 15.32 4.24
CA LEU A 212 19.37 15.79 3.89
C LEU A 212 19.52 17.01 2.96
N GLY A 213 18.89 16.95 1.79
CA GLY A 213 18.99 18.00 0.78
C GLY A 213 17.62 18.45 0.29
N GLU A 214 17.54 19.70 -0.16
CA GLU A 214 16.39 20.20 -0.89
C GLU A 214 16.25 19.48 -2.25
N VAL A 215 15.01 19.34 -2.72
CA VAL A 215 14.69 18.76 -4.01
C VAL A 215 13.95 19.79 -4.84
N GLU A 216 14.33 19.91 -6.11
CA GLU A 216 13.61 20.78 -7.04
C GLU A 216 12.15 20.33 -7.16
N SER A 217 11.22 21.28 -7.17
CA SER A 217 9.78 20.99 -7.01
C SER A 217 9.24 20.03 -8.08
N LYS A 218 9.65 20.16 -9.34
CA LYS A 218 9.22 19.26 -10.42
C LYS A 218 9.82 17.86 -10.26
N GLU A 219 11.06 17.75 -9.82
CA GLU A 219 11.65 16.45 -9.46
C GLU A 219 10.91 15.80 -8.29
N ALA A 220 10.67 16.55 -7.21
CA ALA A 220 9.93 16.07 -6.04
C ALA A 220 8.53 15.58 -6.41
N TYR A 221 7.80 16.35 -7.21
CA TYR A 221 6.49 15.99 -7.74
C TYR A 221 6.52 14.70 -8.55
N THR A 222 7.46 14.60 -9.50
CA THR A 222 7.56 13.41 -10.38
C THR A 222 7.89 12.16 -9.59
N ARG A 223 8.87 12.25 -8.66
CA ARG A 223 9.30 11.14 -7.83
C ARG A 223 8.21 10.71 -6.86
N PHE A 224 7.51 11.64 -6.22
CA PHE A 224 6.42 11.35 -5.29
C PHE A 224 5.18 10.79 -5.99
N LEU A 225 4.76 11.38 -7.12
CA LEU A 225 3.63 10.89 -7.91
C LEU A 225 3.80 9.42 -8.31
N ALA A 226 5.02 9.02 -8.67
CA ALA A 226 5.35 7.63 -8.99
C ALA A 226 5.20 6.65 -7.82
N GLN A 227 5.07 7.13 -6.58
CA GLN A 227 4.90 6.30 -5.38
C GLN A 227 3.44 6.20 -4.93
N ILE A 228 2.55 7.05 -5.44
CA ILE A 228 1.11 6.91 -5.17
C ILE A 228 0.61 5.73 -6.00
N PHE A 229 0.00 4.73 -5.35
CA PHE A 229 -0.43 3.50 -6.02
C PHE A 229 -1.38 3.77 -7.18
N ASP A 230 -1.10 3.12 -8.31
CA ASP A 230 -1.93 3.13 -9.52
C ASP A 230 -2.80 1.87 -9.64
N LEU A 231 -3.39 1.45 -8.52
CA LEU A 231 -4.33 0.33 -8.53
C LEU A 231 -5.73 0.91 -8.73
N ALA A 232 -6.14 1.04 -9.98
CA ALA A 232 -7.51 1.46 -10.28
C ALA A 232 -8.53 0.47 -9.65
N PRO A 233 -9.76 0.91 -9.31
CA PRO A 233 -10.85 0.02 -8.89
C PRO A 233 -10.99 -1.19 -9.81
N VAL A 234 -11.46 -2.32 -9.26
CA VAL A 234 -11.44 -3.63 -9.92
C VAL A 234 -12.03 -3.59 -11.34
N LEU A 235 -13.09 -2.81 -11.58
CA LEU A 235 -13.76 -2.71 -12.89
C LEU A 235 -13.54 -1.38 -13.63
N SER A 236 -12.43 -0.69 -13.39
CA SER A 236 -12.23 0.64 -14.00
C SER A 236 -12.25 0.59 -15.53
N SER A 237 -13.07 1.44 -16.13
CA SER A 237 -13.11 1.76 -17.55
C SER A 237 -11.98 2.73 -17.96
N GLY A 238 -11.84 3.01 -19.26
CA GLY A 238 -10.83 3.94 -19.77
C GLY A 238 -11.03 5.39 -19.26
N ALA A 239 -12.27 5.85 -19.15
CA ALA A 239 -12.59 7.19 -18.66
C ALA A 239 -12.32 7.34 -17.16
N GLU A 240 -12.68 6.33 -16.36
CA GLU A 240 -12.41 6.31 -14.92
C GLU A 240 -10.91 6.31 -14.62
N ARG A 241 -10.10 5.60 -15.43
CA ARG A 241 -8.64 5.63 -15.33
C ARG A 241 -8.06 7.03 -15.55
N ILE A 242 -8.59 7.79 -16.52
CA ILE A 242 -8.13 9.17 -16.78
C ILE A 242 -8.46 10.08 -15.59
N ARG A 243 -9.70 9.99 -15.06
CA ARG A 243 -10.08 10.72 -13.84
C ARG A 243 -9.13 10.37 -12.69
N TRP A 244 -8.85 9.09 -12.48
CA TRP A 244 -7.94 8.61 -11.45
C TRP A 244 -6.55 9.21 -11.53
N LEU A 245 -6.00 9.25 -12.75
CA LEU A 245 -4.70 9.85 -12.97
C LEU A 245 -4.71 11.34 -12.59
N SER A 246 -5.76 12.08 -12.98
CA SER A 246 -5.91 13.49 -12.63
C SER A 246 -5.99 13.69 -11.11
N GLU A 247 -6.85 12.93 -10.42
CA GLU A 247 -7.01 13.09 -8.97
C GLU A 247 -5.73 12.71 -8.20
N ARG A 248 -4.97 11.70 -8.67
CA ARG A 248 -3.66 11.35 -8.11
C ARG A 248 -2.63 12.48 -8.32
N MET A 249 -2.63 13.11 -9.49
CA MET A 249 -1.77 14.25 -9.79
C MET A 249 -2.10 15.44 -8.88
N ASP A 250 -3.39 15.73 -8.68
CA ASP A 250 -3.82 16.82 -7.80
C ASP A 250 -3.54 16.54 -6.32
N PHE A 251 -3.69 15.29 -5.88
CA PHE A 251 -3.29 14.87 -4.54
C PHE A 251 -1.78 15.04 -4.34
N ALA A 252 -0.95 14.57 -5.29
CA ALA A 252 0.50 14.72 -5.20
C ALA A 252 0.93 16.19 -5.08
N ARG A 253 0.31 17.06 -5.89
CA ARG A 253 0.51 18.51 -5.84
C ARG A 253 0.09 19.09 -4.49
N GLY A 254 -1.13 18.82 -4.05
CA GLY A 254 -1.69 19.38 -2.82
C GLY A 254 -0.96 18.96 -1.55
N VAL A 255 -0.35 17.77 -1.54
CA VAL A 255 0.55 17.31 -0.47
C VAL A 255 1.86 18.10 -0.48
N LEU A 256 2.51 18.23 -1.64
CA LEU A 256 3.81 18.93 -1.76
C LEU A 256 3.70 20.45 -1.59
N GLU A 257 2.52 21.03 -1.74
CA GLU A 257 2.24 22.44 -1.40
C GLU A 257 2.17 22.67 0.13
N ARG A 258 1.85 21.63 0.91
CA ARG A 258 1.66 21.72 2.37
C ARG A 258 2.83 21.17 3.17
N LEU A 259 3.63 20.29 2.58
CA LEU A 259 4.71 19.60 3.26
C LEU A 259 6.05 19.80 2.55
N PRO A 260 7.14 19.96 3.33
CA PRO A 260 8.46 19.90 2.77
C PRO A 260 8.77 18.49 2.25
N CYS A 261 9.51 18.44 1.15
CA CYS A 261 10.02 17.22 0.55
C CYS A 261 11.53 17.34 0.39
N TYR A 262 12.25 16.37 0.94
CA TYR A 262 13.71 16.33 0.94
C TYR A 262 14.21 15.08 0.26
N GLU A 263 15.42 15.14 -0.27
CA GLU A 263 16.18 13.95 -0.62
C GLU A 263 16.97 13.52 0.60
N LEU A 264 16.76 12.26 1.02
CA LEU A 264 17.51 11.64 2.08
C LEU A 264 18.55 10.69 1.47
N ALA A 265 19.78 11.17 1.41
CA ALA A 265 20.94 10.34 1.14
C ALA A 265 21.24 9.53 2.41
N PHE A 266 21.22 8.20 2.33
CA PHE A 266 21.47 7.36 3.51
C PHE A 266 22.25 6.09 3.19
N ARG A 267 22.93 5.59 4.22
CA ARG A 267 23.59 4.27 4.27
C ARG A 267 22.77 3.35 5.18
N PRO A 268 23.01 2.03 5.19
CA PRO A 268 22.16 1.09 5.94
C PRO A 268 22.49 1.08 7.46
N ASP A 269 22.49 2.25 8.10
CA ASP A 269 22.52 2.44 9.55
C ASP A 269 21.59 3.60 9.98
N ASP A 270 21.43 3.78 11.28
CA ASP A 270 20.46 4.71 11.87
C ASP A 270 20.94 6.18 11.92
N SER A 271 22.06 6.48 11.26
CA SER A 271 22.71 7.81 11.27
C SER A 271 21.91 8.92 10.59
N PHE A 272 20.82 8.58 9.88
CA PHE A 272 19.90 9.55 9.30
C PHE A 272 18.95 10.16 10.33
N TRP A 273 18.71 9.51 11.48
CA TRP A 273 17.75 9.99 12.48
C TRP A 273 18.09 11.36 13.07
N PRO A 274 19.35 11.68 13.43
CA PRO A 274 19.73 13.03 13.85
C PRO A 274 19.31 14.10 12.84
N LEU A 275 19.53 13.86 11.54
CA LEU A 275 19.17 14.81 10.46
C LEU A 275 17.66 15.08 10.39
N ILE A 276 16.84 14.08 10.73
CA ILE A 276 15.38 14.19 10.70
C ILE A 276 14.85 14.86 11.97
N LYS A 277 15.48 14.63 13.12
CA LYS A 277 15.09 15.28 14.38
C LYS A 277 15.20 16.80 14.30
N ASP A 278 16.15 17.30 13.51
CA ASP A 278 16.32 18.74 13.29
C ASP A 278 15.22 19.35 12.39
N LEU A 279 14.36 18.53 11.78
CA LEU A 279 13.15 18.99 11.05
C LEU A 279 11.91 19.12 11.94
N ALA A 280 11.94 18.56 13.16
CA ALA A 280 10.79 18.44 14.06
C ALA A 280 10.45 19.75 14.78
#